data_AF-A0A974CVE3-F1
#
_entry.id   AF-A0A974CVE3-F1
#
_cell.length_a   1.000
_cell.length_b   1.000
_cell.length_c   1.000
_cell.angle_alpha   90.00
_cell.angle_beta   90.00
_cell.angle_gamma   90.00
#
_symmetry.space_group_name_H-M   'P 1'
#
loop_
_entity.id
_entity.type
_entity.pdbx_description
1 polymer ?
#
loop_
_entity_poly.entity_id
_entity_poly.type
_entity_poly.pdbx_seq_one_letter_code
_entity_poly.pdbx_strand_id
1 'polypeptide(L)' 'MNSHRFNIKHGNTDAPVAAHFCSNTYSIKDLQVTVLKDNFNTQQERKEWEFKLMRKFNTIKCGLNINWSFMFRYDFN' A
#
# COMPACT_ATOMS: atom_id res chain seq x y z
N MET A 1 12.99 -10.11 -4.83
CA MET A 1 13.11 -8.73 -5.37
C MET A 1 11.80 -8.01 -5.07
N ASN A 2 11.82 -6.79 -4.52
CA ASN A 2 10.59 -6.04 -4.21
C ASN A 2 9.80 -5.79 -5.52
N SER A 3 8.61 -6.37 -5.64
CA SER A 3 7.78 -6.31 -6.85
C SER A 3 7.42 -4.87 -7.23
N HIS A 4 7.20 -3.99 -6.24
CA HIS A 4 6.96 -2.58 -6.49
C HIS A 4 8.15 -1.92 -7.19
N ARG A 5 9.37 -2.15 -6.70
CA ARG A 5 10.59 -1.59 -7.31
C ARG A 5 10.81 -2.11 -8.73
N PHE A 6 10.54 -3.39 -8.96
CA PHE A 6 10.65 -3.98 -10.28
C PHE A 6 9.65 -3.36 -11.26
N ASN A 7 8.36 -3.27 -10.87
CA ASN A 7 7.31 -2.73 -11.73
C ASN A 7 7.55 -1.26 -12.08
N ILE A 8 7.98 -0.43 -11.11
CA ILE A 8 8.33 0.97 -11.36
C ILE A 8 9.49 1.09 -12.37
N LYS A 9 10.55 0.30 -12.18
CA LYS A 9 11.73 0.34 -13.06
C LYS A 9 11.43 -0.04 -14.51
N HIS A 10 10.47 -0.93 -14.73
CA HIS A 10 10.12 -1.44 -16.06
C HIS A 10 8.85 -0.81 -16.63
N GLY A 11 8.30 0.22 -15.97
CA GLY A 11 7.07 0.86 -16.45
C GLY A 11 5.83 -0.03 -16.41
N ASN A 12 5.82 -1.11 -15.62
CA ASN A 12 4.65 -1.98 -15.53
C ASN A 12 3.58 -1.33 -14.64
N THR A 13 2.59 -0.71 -15.28
CA THR A 13 1.53 0.07 -14.63
C THR A 13 0.32 -0.74 -14.19
N ASP A 14 0.34 -2.07 -14.26
CA ASP A 14 -0.80 -2.92 -13.84
C ASP A 14 -1.08 -2.80 -12.33
N ALA A 15 -0.08 -2.41 -11.55
CA ALA A 15 -0.20 -2.17 -10.11
C ALA A 15 -0.38 -0.67 -9.79
N PRO A 16 -1.29 -0.29 -8.88
CA PRO A 16 -1.55 1.12 -8.53
C PRO A 16 -0.31 1.91 -8.11
N VAL A 17 0.59 1.26 -7.37
CA VAL A 17 1.87 1.86 -6.95
C VAL A 17 2.75 2.20 -8.14
N ALA A 18 2.88 1.29 -9.10
CA ALA A 18 3.70 1.53 -10.29
C ALA A 18 3.03 2.54 -11.23
N ALA A 19 1.71 2.48 -11.43
CA ALA A 19 0.98 3.48 -12.20
C ALA A 19 1.21 4.91 -11.69
N HIS A 20 1.24 5.10 -10.36
CA HIS A 20 1.49 6.40 -9.75
C HIS A 20 2.92 6.91 -10.00
N PHE A 21 3.94 6.08 -9.76
CA PHE A 21 5.34 6.49 -9.88
C PHE A 21 5.90 6.48 -11.31
N CYS A 22 5.20 5.85 -12.25
CA CYS A 22 5.51 5.94 -13.68
C CYS A 22 4.89 7.17 -14.35
N SER A 23 4.04 7.94 -13.64
CA SER A 23 3.47 9.19 -14.15
C SER A 23 4.44 10.35 -13.99
N ASN A 24 4.49 11.25 -14.98
CA ASN A 24 5.28 12.48 -14.93
C ASN A 24 4.72 13.55 -13.96
N THR A 25 3.56 13.30 -13.36
CA THR A 25 2.86 14.25 -12.46
C THR A 25 3.25 14.13 -11.00
N TYR A 26 4.00 13.08 -10.62
CA TYR A 26 4.33 12.80 -9.23
C TYR A 26 5.83 12.61 -9.05
N SER A 27 6.37 13.19 -7.97
CA SER A 27 7.77 13.08 -7.60
C SER A 27 7.94 12.26 -6.32
N ILE A 28 9.17 11.85 -6.03
CA ILE A 28 9.49 11.19 -4.75
C ILE A 28 9.18 12.08 -3.53
N LYS A 29 9.07 13.40 -3.71
CA LYS A 29 8.73 14.34 -2.64
C LYS A 29 7.26 14.24 -2.22
N ASP A 30 6.40 13.72 -3.09
CA ASP A 30 4.97 13.53 -2.84
C ASP A 30 4.69 12.21 -2.10
N LEU A 31 5.72 11.38 -1.91
CA LEU A 31 5.61 10.07 -1.27
C LEU A 31 5.71 10.20 0.27
N GLN A 32 4.63 9.81 0.95
CA GLN A 32 4.65 9.52 2.39
C GLN A 32 4.61 8.02 2.62
N VAL A 33 5.59 7.49 3.36
CA VAL A 33 5.66 6.09 3.77
C VAL A 33 5.67 6.03 5.29
N THR A 34 4.92 5.09 5.86
CA THR A 34 5.00 4.75 7.27
C THR A 34 5.39 3.28 7.39
N VAL A 35 6.27 2.97 8.34
CA VAL A 35 6.66 1.59 8.63
C VAL A 35 5.67 1.04 9.65
N LEU A 36 5.02 -0.06 9.30
CA LEU A 36 4.30 -0.86 10.29
C LEU A 36 5.31 -1.44 11.27
N LYS A 37 5.00 -1.32 12.56
CA LYS A 37 5.72 -2.01 13.63
C LYS A 37 6.01 -3.45 13.23
N ASP A 38 7.20 -3.96 13.58
CA ASP A 38 7.55 -5.37 13.36
C ASP A 38 7.19 -6.24 14.58
N ASN A 39 7.32 -7.57 14.47
CA ASN A 39 6.99 -8.56 15.52
C ASN A 39 5.51 -8.60 15.91
N PHE A 40 4.62 -8.64 14.91
CA PHE A 40 3.23 -9.05 15.18
C PHE A 40 3.20 -10.54 15.52
N ASN A 41 2.51 -10.89 16.60
CA ASN A 41 2.39 -12.28 17.06
C ASN A 41 1.49 -13.09 16.12
N THR A 42 0.56 -12.43 15.43
CA THR A 42 -0.38 -13.09 14.51
C THR A 42 -0.59 -12.28 13.23
N GLN A 43 -1.05 -12.96 12.19
CA GLN A 43 -1.51 -12.29 10.97
C GLN A 43 -2.68 -11.34 11.28
N GLN A 44 -3.59 -11.71 12.19
CA GLN A 44 -4.72 -10.85 12.56
C GLN A 44 -4.26 -9.55 13.22
N GLU A 45 -3.27 -9.61 14.11
CA GLU A 45 -2.71 -8.41 14.74
C GLU A 45 -2.09 -7.47 13.68
N ARG A 46 -1.31 -8.03 12.76
CA ARG A 46 -0.76 -7.28 11.62
C ARG A 46 -1.88 -6.60 10.82
N LYS A 47 -2.94 -7.35 10.52
CA LYS A 47 -4.10 -6.88 9.75
C LYS A 47 -4.80 -5.69 10.42
N GLU A 48 -5.03 -5.77 11.73
CA GLU A 48 -5.63 -4.68 12.50
C GLU A 48 -4.78 -3.42 12.50
N TRP A 49 -3.46 -3.56 12.61
CA TRP A 49 -2.54 -2.44 12.55
C TRP A 49 -2.48 -1.80 11.15
N GLU A 50 -2.46 -2.61 10.10
CA GLU A 50 -2.54 -2.14 8.71
C GLU A 50 -3.82 -1.31 8.51
N PHE A 51 -4.96 -1.82 8.97
CA PHE A 51 -6.24 -1.12 8.89
C PHE A 51 -6.27 0.19 9.69
N LYS A 52 -5.74 0.18 10.92
CA LYS A 52 -5.63 1.39 11.77
C LYS A 52 -4.85 2.50 11.06
N LEU A 53 -3.74 2.17 10.39
CA LEU A 53 -2.93 3.14 9.66
C LEU A 53 -3.61 3.61 8.38
N MET A 54 -4.24 2.71 7.63
CA MET A 54 -5.01 3.07 6.44
C MET A 54 -6.13 4.06 6.75
N ARG A 55 -6.81 3.89 7.90
CA ARG A 55 -7.81 4.84 8.43
C ARG A 55 -7.18 6.15 8.87
N LYS A 56 -6.10 6.11 9.65
CA LYS A 56 -5.40 7.30 10.16
C LYS A 56 -4.92 8.23 9.04
N PHE A 57 -4.38 7.67 7.97
CA PHE A 57 -3.85 8.41 6.83
C PHE A 57 -4.85 8.57 5.67
N ASN A 58 -6.10 8.12 5.86
CA ASN A 58 -7.16 8.17 4.85
C ASN A 58 -6.75 7.57 3.47
N THR A 59 -5.85 6.58 3.47
CA THR A 59 -5.29 6.03 2.22
C THR A 59 -6.29 5.16 1.46
N ILE A 60 -7.39 4.75 2.11
CA ILE A 60 -8.48 3.98 1.49
C ILE A 60 -9.22 4.86 0.47
N LYS A 61 -9.39 6.16 0.77
CA LYS A 61 -10.11 7.10 -0.10
C LYS A 61 -9.19 7.93 -0.97
N CYS A 62 -8.02 8.31 -0.45
CA CYS A 62 -7.15 9.30 -1.07
C CYS A 62 -5.71 8.80 -1.30
N GLY A 63 -5.43 7.51 -1.09
CA GLY A 63 -4.10 6.92 -1.25
C GLY A 63 -4.07 5.82 -2.30
N LEU A 64 -2.93 5.13 -2.39
CA LEU A 64 -2.70 4.05 -3.36
C LEU A 64 -3.26 2.68 -2.91
N ASN A 65 -3.94 2.64 -1.75
CA ASN A 65 -4.56 1.46 -1.17
C ASN A 65 -5.99 1.24 -1.71
N ILE A 66 -6.18 1.43 -3.02
CA ILE A 66 -7.49 1.46 -3.69
C ILE A 66 -7.99 0.04 -3.99
N ASN A 67 -7.08 -0.92 -4.10
CA ASN A 67 -7.44 -2.29 -4.42
C ASN A 67 -7.89 -3.04 -3.14
N TRP A 68 -9.20 -3.22 -3.01
CA TRP A 68 -9.84 -3.98 -1.94
C TRP A 68 -9.51 -5.49 -1.98
N SER A 69 -8.79 -6.00 -3.00
CA SER A 69 -8.27 -7.39 -3.03
C SER A 69 -7.40 -7.73 -1.82
N PHE A 70 -6.76 -6.73 -1.21
CA PHE A 70 -6.17 -6.90 0.09
C PHE A 70 -7.23 -7.18 1.13
N MET A 71 -8.27 -6.33 1.24
CA MET A 71 -9.41 -6.49 2.16
C MET A 71 -10.21 -7.80 1.97
N PHE A 72 -10.22 -8.42 0.79
CA PHE A 72 -10.78 -9.77 0.60
C PHE A 72 -10.01 -10.87 1.36
N ARG A 73 -8.80 -10.60 1.85
CA ARG A 73 -8.06 -11.48 2.78
C ARG A 73 -8.41 -11.22 4.25
N TYR A 74 -9.32 -10.28 4.51
CA TYR A 74 -9.72 -9.81 5.83
C TYR A 74 -11.20 -10.17 5.98
N ASP A 75 -11.49 -11.45 6.23
CA ASP A 75 -12.75 -11.84 6.86
C ASP A 75 -12.79 -11.21 8.26
N PHE A 76 -13.18 -9.95 8.32
CA PHE A 76 -13.65 -9.33 9.57
C PHE A 76 -15.10 -9.80 9.75
N ASN A 77 -15.27 -11.05 10.19
CA ASN A 77 -16.52 -11.49 10.84
C ASN A 77 -16.61 -10.86 12.23
#